data_AF-A0A9P0Z7C9-F1
#
_entry.id   AF-A0A9P0Z7C9-F1
#
_cell.length_a   1.000
_cell.length_b   1.000
_cell.length_c   1.000
_cell.angle_alpha   90.00
_cell.angle_beta   90.00
_cell.angle_gamma   90.00
#
_symmetry.space_group_name_H-M   'P 1'
#
loop_
_entity.id
_entity.type
_entity.pdbx_description
1 polymer ?
#
loop_
_entity_poly.entity_id
_entity_poly.type
_entity_poly.pdbx_seq_one_letter_code
_entity_poly.pdbx_strand_id
1 'polypeptide(L)'
;MQTHSSTSLGTDLLLMLVICEVKHPPTHFEELITSHFKIHAHDILSACKAYSEGAPVGSFVNGRVVANNMPENGGSCNFKSAVTRMTNVLVSVFTRYGAKDCERFILPD
;
A
#
# COMPACT_ATOMS: atom_id res chain seq x y z
N MET A 1 -32.73 3.29 2.80
CA MET A 1 -31.47 2.52 2.78
C MET A 1 -30.51 3.29 1.90
N GLN A 2 -29.40 3.76 2.49
CA GLN A 2 -28.53 4.79 1.94
C GLN A 2 -27.36 4.12 1.20
N THR A 3 -27.12 4.53 -0.05
CA THR A 3 -25.99 4.06 -0.88
C THR A 3 -25.10 5.24 -1.21
N HIS A 4 -23.99 5.41 -0.49
CA HIS A 4 -22.94 6.39 -0.82
C HIS A 4 -21.57 5.84 -0.43
N SER A 5 -20.85 5.21 -1.37
CA SER A 5 -19.43 4.85 -1.16
C SER A 5 -18.58 4.81 -2.44
N SER A 6 -19.06 5.29 -3.60
CA SER A 6 -18.32 5.13 -4.87
C SER A 6 -17.67 6.40 -5.42
N THR A 7 -17.67 7.52 -4.69
CA THR A 7 -17.12 8.82 -5.17
C THR A 7 -15.79 9.25 -4.53
N SER A 8 -15.29 8.56 -3.51
CA SER A 8 -14.07 8.99 -2.77
C SER A 8 -12.77 8.70 -3.53
N LEU A 9 -12.64 7.51 -4.14
CA LEU A 9 -11.38 7.05 -4.73
C LEU A 9 -10.89 7.93 -5.90
N GLY A 10 -11.82 8.55 -6.62
CA GLY A 10 -11.51 9.45 -7.74
C GLY A 10 -10.99 10.82 -7.30
N THR A 11 -11.44 11.32 -6.15
CA THR A 11 -10.96 12.60 -5.59
C THR A 11 -9.61 12.45 -4.91
N ASP A 12 -9.33 11.30 -4.30
CA ASP A 12 -8.04 11.00 -3.66
C ASP A 12 -6.89 10.91 -4.68
N LEU A 13 -7.14 10.32 -5.85
CA LEU A 13 -6.15 10.25 -6.93
C LEU A 13 -5.87 11.62 -7.57
N LEU A 14 -6.91 12.46 -7.70
CA LEU A 14 -6.78 13.82 -8.23
C LEU A 14 -6.02 14.73 -7.26
N LEU A 15 -6.21 14.55 -5.95
CA LEU A 15 -5.46 15.22 -4.91
C LEU A 15 -3.98 14.83 -4.93
N MET A 16 -3.67 13.53 -5.06
CA MET A 16 -2.29 13.05 -5.17
C MET A 16 -1.56 13.64 -6.39
N LEU A 17 -2.23 13.67 -7.55
CA LEU A 17 -1.69 14.24 -8.79
C LEU A 17 -1.33 15.71 -8.62
N VAL A 18 -2.24 16.50 -8.02
CA VAL A 18 -2.05 17.93 -7.79
C VAL A 18 -0.88 18.17 -6.82
N ILE A 19 -0.71 17.35 -5.78
CA ILE A 19 0.35 17.57 -4.80
C ILE A 19 1.75 17.23 -5.36
N CYS A 20 1.86 16.26 -6.26
CA CYS A 20 3.13 15.95 -6.93
C CYS A 20 3.62 17.06 -7.88
N GLU A 21 2.73 17.88 -8.45
CA GLU A 21 3.12 18.98 -9.35
C GLU A 21 3.58 20.26 -8.63
N VAL A 22 3.30 20.40 -7.33
CA VAL A 22 3.61 21.63 -6.60
C VAL A 22 5.08 21.65 -6.18
N LYS A 23 5.87 22.51 -6.83
CA LYS A 23 7.31 22.76 -6.54
C LYS A 23 7.61 23.20 -5.10
N HIS A 24 6.60 23.59 -4.34
CA HIS A 24 6.66 23.93 -2.92
C HIS A 24 5.47 23.26 -2.22
N PRO A 25 5.58 21.98 -1.81
CA PRO A 25 4.47 21.28 -1.18
C PRO A 25 3.95 22.13 -0.01
N PRO A 26 2.63 22.29 0.13
CA PRO A 26 2.05 23.12 1.18
C PRO A 26 2.66 22.75 2.53
N THR A 27 3.10 23.74 3.31
CA THR A 27 3.39 23.54 4.74
C THR A 27 2.21 22.76 5.32
N HIS A 28 2.46 21.64 6.02
CA HIS A 28 1.49 20.62 6.48
C HIS A 28 1.21 19.42 5.55
N PHE A 29 1.82 19.32 4.36
CA PHE A 29 1.67 18.11 3.54
C PHE A 29 2.23 16.85 4.21
N GLU A 30 3.28 16.99 5.04
CA GLU A 30 3.83 15.89 5.82
C GLU A 30 2.80 15.27 6.79
N GLU A 31 1.91 16.08 7.38
CA GLU A 31 0.87 15.60 8.27
C GLU A 31 -0.24 14.87 7.50
N LEU A 32 -0.57 15.35 6.30
CA LEU A 32 -1.49 14.68 5.39
C LEU A 32 -0.95 13.32 4.93
N ILE A 33 0.31 13.29 4.48
CA ILE A 33 1.04 12.05 4.13
C ILE A 33 1.01 11.10 5.32
N THR A 34 1.43 11.57 6.50
CA THR A 34 1.54 10.74 7.70
C THR A 34 0.18 10.16 8.10
N SER A 35 -0.88 10.97 8.09
CA SER A 35 -2.25 10.53 8.41
C SER A 35 -2.76 9.50 7.41
N HIS A 36 -2.58 9.76 6.11
CA HIS A 36 -3.04 8.88 5.03
C HIS A 36 -2.30 7.54 5.06
N PHE A 37 -0.98 7.55 5.10
CA PHE A 37 -0.19 6.31 5.15
C PHE A 37 -0.40 5.55 6.46
N LYS A 38 -0.68 6.22 7.57
CA LYS A 38 -1.04 5.54 8.82
C LYS A 38 -2.36 4.79 8.72
N ILE A 39 -3.37 5.35 8.04
CA ILE A 39 -4.66 4.68 7.82
C ILE A 39 -4.49 3.49 6.88
N HIS A 40 -3.68 3.63 5.83
CA HIS A 40 -3.52 2.62 4.78
C HIS A 40 -2.33 1.67 4.97
N ALA A 41 -1.55 1.81 6.05
CA ALA A 41 -0.35 1.00 6.29
C ALA A 41 -0.64 -0.51 6.21
N HIS A 42 -1.74 -0.96 6.84
CA HIS A 42 -2.13 -2.36 6.86
C HIS A 42 -2.53 -2.88 5.48
N ASP A 43 -3.22 -2.07 4.67
CA ASP A 43 -3.62 -2.45 3.31
C ASP A 43 -2.40 -2.58 2.40
N ILE A 44 -1.47 -1.61 2.49
CA ILE A 44 -0.22 -1.60 1.72
C ILE A 44 0.63 -2.81 2.10
N LEU A 45 0.84 -3.06 3.39
CA LEU A 45 1.64 -4.18 3.87
C LEU A 45 1.00 -5.54 3.53
N SER A 46 -0.33 -5.63 3.56
CA SER A 46 -1.05 -6.84 3.15
C SER A 46 -0.89 -7.13 1.65
N ALA A 47 -0.91 -6.09 0.82
CA ALA A 47 -0.64 -6.23 -0.61
C ALA A 47 0.80 -6.69 -0.86
N CYS A 48 1.78 -6.07 -0.21
CA CYS A 48 3.19 -6.46 -0.33
C CYS A 48 3.41 -7.91 0.11
N LYS A 49 2.76 -8.33 1.21
CA LYS A 49 2.79 -9.73 1.66
C LYS A 49 2.22 -10.67 0.58
N ALA A 50 1.04 -10.37 0.04
CA ALA A 50 0.46 -11.19 -1.02
C ALA A 50 1.40 -11.29 -2.25
N TYR A 51 2.04 -10.19 -2.64
CA TYR A 51 3.00 -10.20 -3.76
C TYR A 51 4.27 -11.01 -3.45
N SER A 52 4.75 -10.98 -2.20
CA SER A 52 5.88 -11.84 -1.77
C SER A 52 5.53 -13.32 -1.84
N GLU A 53 4.25 -13.66 -1.59
CA GLU A 53 3.71 -15.03 -1.69
C GLU A 53 3.40 -15.44 -3.15
N GLY A 54 3.60 -14.53 -4.11
CA GLY A 54 3.43 -14.78 -5.54
C GLY A 54 2.07 -14.40 -6.10
N ALA A 55 1.27 -13.62 -5.36
CA ALA A 55 0.10 -12.98 -5.95
C ALA A 55 0.56 -11.99 -7.06
N PRO A 56 -0.13 -11.95 -8.20
CA PRO A 56 0.17 -11.00 -9.26
C PRO A 56 0.03 -9.54 -8.80
N VAL A 57 0.88 -8.65 -9.30
CA VAL A 57 0.79 -7.21 -9.00
C VAL A 57 -0.57 -6.66 -9.44
N GLY A 58 -1.22 -5.90 -8.55
CA GLY A 58 -2.54 -5.32 -8.81
C GLY A 58 -3.71 -6.29 -8.56
N SER A 59 -3.45 -7.55 -8.18
CA SER A 59 -4.50 -8.50 -7.82
C SER A 59 -5.07 -8.27 -6.41
N PHE A 60 -4.40 -7.50 -5.55
CA PHE A 60 -4.86 -7.26 -4.18
C PHE A 60 -5.82 -6.07 -4.11
N VAL A 61 -7.09 -6.34 -3.83
CA VAL A 61 -8.17 -5.34 -3.74
C VAL A 61 -9.00 -5.60 -2.49
N ASN A 62 -9.21 -4.56 -1.67
CA ASN A 62 -10.03 -4.60 -0.46
C ASN A 62 -9.72 -5.80 0.48
N GLY A 63 -8.43 -6.05 0.73
CA GLY A 63 -7.99 -7.11 1.64
C GLY A 63 -8.01 -8.53 1.04
N ARG A 64 -8.28 -8.68 -0.27
CA ARG A 64 -8.35 -9.99 -0.93
C ARG A 64 -7.61 -10.00 -2.26
N VAL A 65 -7.03 -11.16 -2.59
CA VAL A 65 -6.46 -11.42 -3.92
C VAL A 65 -7.61 -11.80 -4.87
N VAL A 66 -7.79 -11.01 -5.92
CA VAL A 66 -8.77 -11.25 -6.99
C VAL A 66 -8.09 -12.06 -8.09
N ALA A 67 -8.38 -13.35 -8.14
CA ALA A 67 -7.84 -14.29 -9.10
C ALA A 67 -8.57 -14.20 -10.45
N ASN A 68 -8.50 -13.05 -11.13
CA ASN A 68 -9.03 -12.93 -12.49
C ASN A 68 -7.96 -13.38 -13.49
N ASN A 69 -8.01 -14.64 -13.95
CA ASN A 69 -7.22 -15.18 -15.07
C ASN A 69 -5.72 -14.84 -15.07
N MET A 70 -5.12 -14.68 -13.89
CA MET A 70 -3.73 -14.27 -13.77
C MET A 70 -2.82 -15.49 -13.65
N PRO A 71 -1.56 -15.41 -14.12
CA PRO A 71 -0.62 -16.52 -14.06
C PRO A 71 -0.40 -16.98 -12.61
N GLU A 72 -0.37 -18.30 -12.39
CA GLU A 72 -0.13 -18.94 -11.06
C GLU A 72 1.19 -18.51 -10.39
N ASN A 73 2.13 -17.92 -11.14
CA ASN A 73 3.39 -17.41 -10.62
C ASN A 73 3.49 -15.90 -10.83
N GLY A 74 2.84 -15.12 -9.95
CA GLY A 74 2.72 -13.65 -10.03
C GLY A 74 4.01 -12.84 -9.80
N GLY A 75 5.18 -13.41 -10.06
CA GLY A 75 6.46 -12.70 -9.97
C GLY A 75 7.68 -13.63 -10.03
N SER A 76 8.82 -13.09 -10.48
CA SER A 76 10.10 -13.82 -10.42
C SER A 76 10.59 -13.98 -8.97
N CYS A 77 11.50 -14.92 -8.72
CA CYS A 77 12.14 -15.07 -7.40
C CYS A 77 12.77 -13.74 -6.92
N ASN A 78 13.51 -13.08 -7.81
CA ASN A 78 14.11 -11.77 -7.54
C ASN A 78 13.07 -10.71 -7.17
N PHE A 79 11.91 -10.71 -7.83
CA PHE A 79 10.83 -9.80 -7.50
C PHE A 79 10.28 -10.09 -6.10
N LYS A 80 9.99 -11.35 -5.77
CA LYS A 80 9.49 -11.75 -4.45
C LYS A 80 10.46 -11.33 -3.34
N SER A 81 11.76 -11.61 -3.49
CA SER A 81 12.79 -11.19 -2.53
C SER A 81 12.90 -9.66 -2.42
N ALA A 82 12.79 -8.92 -3.53
CA ALA A 82 12.79 -7.47 -3.49
C ALA A 82 11.58 -6.90 -2.73
N VAL A 83 10.41 -7.50 -2.92
CA VAL A 83 9.17 -7.12 -2.21
C VAL A 83 9.28 -7.48 -0.72
N THR A 84 9.82 -8.64 -0.36
CA THR A 84 10.09 -9.02 1.04
C THR A 84 10.94 -7.95 1.74
N ARG A 85 12.08 -7.58 1.14
CA ARG A 85 12.97 -6.56 1.70
C ARG A 85 12.30 -5.20 1.80
N MET A 86 11.52 -4.81 0.78
CA MET A 86 10.74 -3.57 0.80
C MET A 86 9.69 -3.58 1.91
N THR A 87 9.01 -4.70 2.12
CA THR A 87 8.00 -4.86 3.17
C THR A 87 8.59 -4.59 4.55
N ASN A 88 9.76 -5.17 4.85
CA ASN A 88 10.45 -4.96 6.13
C ASN A 88 10.88 -3.49 6.33
N VAL A 89 11.30 -2.80 5.26
CA VAL A 89 11.58 -1.36 5.30
C VAL A 89 10.30 -0.54 5.56
N LEU A 90 9.21 -0.88 4.87
CA LEU A 90 7.91 -0.19 5.05
C LEU A 90 7.33 -0.40 6.45
N VAL A 91 7.45 -1.59 7.05
CA VAL A 91 7.07 -1.83 8.45
C VAL A 91 7.81 -0.84 9.36
N SER A 92 9.13 -0.73 9.22
CA SER A 92 9.94 0.18 10.04
C SER A 92 9.53 1.65 9.86
N VAL A 93 9.25 2.07 8.63
CA VAL A 93 8.78 3.41 8.31
C VAL A 93 7.41 3.65 8.94
N PHE A 94 6.42 2.81 8.68
CA PHE A 94 5.06 3.00 9.18
C PHE A 94 4.98 2.97 10.71
N THR A 95 5.70 2.07 11.38
CA THR A 95 5.81 2.08 12.85
C THR A 95 6.38 3.41 13.35
N ARG A 96 7.47 3.92 12.73
CA ARG A 96 8.06 5.22 13.09
C ARG A 96 7.07 6.39 12.94
N TYR A 97 6.23 6.35 11.93
CA TYR A 97 5.19 7.35 11.67
C TYR A 97 3.87 7.09 12.42
N GLY A 98 3.88 6.12 13.36
CA GLY A 98 2.81 5.91 14.33
C GLY A 98 1.67 5.00 13.84
N ALA A 99 1.86 4.24 12.77
CA ALA A 99 1.00 3.11 12.45
C ALA A 99 1.20 2.00 13.47
N LYS A 100 0.11 1.41 13.96
CA LYS A 100 0.16 0.39 15.02
C LYS A 100 0.24 -1.00 14.42
N ASP A 101 0.86 -1.92 15.14
CA ASP A 101 0.87 -3.35 14.85
C ASP A 101 1.40 -3.72 13.45
N CYS A 102 2.35 -2.94 12.91
CA CYS A 102 2.94 -3.22 11.60
C CYS A 102 3.95 -4.37 11.65
N GLU A 103 4.48 -4.68 12.85
CA GLU A 103 5.48 -5.71 13.10
C GLU A 103 4.98 -7.12 12.71
N ARG A 104 3.66 -7.31 12.66
CA ARG A 104 3.03 -8.55 12.17
C ARG A 104 3.32 -8.87 10.70
N PHE A 105 3.80 -7.88 9.93
CA PHE A 105 4.11 -7.99 8.50
C PHE A 105 5.61 -8.16 8.22
N ILE A 106 6.45 -8.35 9.25
CA ILE A 106 7.86 -8.69 9.03
C ILE A 106 7.93 -10.06 8.35
N LEU A 107 8.63 -10.12 7.22
CA LEU A 107 8.78 -11.32 6.41
C LEU A 107 10.22 -11.85 6.51
N PRO A 108 10.40 -13.19 6.48
CA PRO A 108 11.74 -13.80 6.43
C PRO A 108 12.40 -13.53 5.06
N ASP A 109 13.72 -13.26 5.08
CA ASP A 109 14.53 -13.07 3.87
C ASP A 109 14.77 -14.37 3.09
#